data_AF-I0IPV3-F1
#
_entry.id   AF-I0IPV3-F1
#
_cell.length_a   1.000
_cell.length_b   1.000
_cell.length_c   1.000
_cell.angle_alpha   90.00
_cell.angle_beta   90.00
_cell.angle_gamma   90.00
#
_symmetry.space_group_name_H-M   'P 1'
#
loop_
_entity.id
_entity.type
_entity.pdbx_description
1 polymer ?
#
loop_
_entity_poly.entity_id
_entity_poly.type
_entity_poly.pdbx_seq_one_letter_code
_entity_poly.pdbx_strand_id
1 'polypeptide(L)'
;MCHGKAAPLHRMRVGDWLVYYSPKTETNEREPLQMFTAIGRIIGENIYQYPMSHDFLPFRRDVEYLKCRPVHIHSLIANLSFIRDTEHWGYPFRTGHIEMTEEDFLLIAKAMEVKLDG
;
A
#
# COMPACT_ATOMS: atom_id res chain seq x y z
N MET A 1 -7.31 -2.70 3.24
CA MET A 1 -6.73 -3.54 4.31
C MET A 1 -6.79 -4.99 3.87
N CYS A 2 -5.68 -5.73 3.93
CA CYS A 2 -5.70 -7.19 3.83
C CYS A 2 -6.73 -7.73 4.82
N HIS A 3 -7.56 -8.68 4.40
CA HIS A 3 -8.54 -9.36 5.27
C HIS A 3 -7.85 -10.26 6.32
N GLY A 4 -6.93 -9.70 7.11
CA GLY A 4 -6.17 -10.40 8.15
C GLY A 4 -5.12 -11.40 7.64
N LYS A 5 -4.73 -11.38 6.36
CA LYS A 5 -3.73 -12.33 5.82
C LYS A 5 -2.33 -12.00 6.34
N ALA A 6 -1.72 -12.95 7.06
CA ALA A 6 -0.39 -12.82 7.65
C ALA A 6 0.75 -12.89 6.62
N ALA A 7 0.57 -13.66 5.54
CA ALA A 7 1.65 -14.01 4.61
C ALA A 7 2.40 -12.81 3.99
N PRO A 8 1.74 -11.70 3.60
CA PRO A 8 2.42 -10.51 3.11
C PRO A 8 3.21 -9.78 4.21
N LEU A 9 2.68 -9.74 5.43
CA LEU A 9 3.33 -9.09 6.58
C LEU A 9 4.61 -9.85 6.99
N HIS A 10 4.60 -11.18 6.87
CA HIS A 10 5.76 -12.03 7.17
C HIS A 10 6.96 -11.82 6.23
N ARG A 11 6.73 -11.33 5.00
CA ARG A 11 7.81 -11.08 4.04
C ARG A 11 8.52 -9.74 4.26
N MET A 12 7.83 -8.79 4.89
CA MET A 12 8.39 -7.48 5.19
C MET A 12 9.47 -7.57 6.27
N ARG A 13 10.45 -6.68 6.23
CA ARG A 13 11.51 -6.53 7.23
C ARG A 13 11.52 -5.11 7.77
N VAL A 14 12.12 -4.93 8.95
CA VAL A 14 12.40 -3.57 9.45
C VAL A 14 13.23 -2.84 8.40
N GLY A 15 12.81 -1.63 8.07
CA GLY A 15 13.42 -0.81 7.03
C GLY A 15 12.67 -0.82 5.70
N ASP A 16 11.85 -1.84 5.42
CA ASP A 16 11.05 -1.90 4.19
C ASP A 16 10.02 -0.78 4.14
N TRP A 17 9.65 -0.38 2.93
CA TRP A 17 8.62 0.61 2.67
C TRP A 17 7.32 -0.03 2.22
N LEU A 18 6.21 0.65 2.51
CA LEU A 18 4.89 0.26 2.06
C LEU A 18 4.11 1.48 1.58
N VAL A 19 3.28 1.26 0.56
CA VAL A 19 2.30 2.23 0.07
C VAL A 19 0.92 1.58 0.06
N TYR A 20 -0.07 2.30 0.56
CA TYR A 20 -1.48 1.91 0.48
C TYR A 20 -2.12 2.44 -0.78
N TYR A 21 -2.74 1.53 -1.54
CA TYR A 21 -3.66 1.86 -2.62
C TYR A 21 -5.10 1.63 -2.17
N SER A 22 -5.94 2.65 -2.32
CA SER A 22 -7.36 2.62 -2.00
C SER A 22 -8.19 2.59 -3.29
N PRO A 23 -8.80 1.45 -3.66
CA PRO A 23 -9.58 1.34 -4.90
C PRO A 23 -10.94 2.04 -4.83
N LYS A 24 -11.53 2.21 -3.64
CA LYS A 24 -12.88 2.76 -3.39
C LYS A 24 -12.86 3.69 -2.17
N THR A 25 -13.81 4.63 -2.11
CA THR A 25 -14.01 5.58 -1.01
C THR A 25 -14.50 4.88 0.25
N GLU A 26 -15.52 4.01 0.11
CA GLU A 26 -16.09 3.20 1.18
C GLU A 26 -16.47 1.79 0.71
N THR A 27 -16.74 0.89 1.66
CA THR A 27 -17.08 -0.53 1.38
C THR A 27 -18.39 -0.66 0.60
N ASN A 28 -19.32 0.30 0.75
CA ASN A 28 -20.66 0.27 0.16
C ASN A 28 -20.88 1.27 -1.00
N GLU A 29 -19.92 2.16 -1.27
CA GLU A 29 -20.04 3.11 -2.37
C GLU A 29 -19.50 2.55 -3.68
N ARG A 30 -20.15 2.93 -4.78
CA ARG A 30 -19.75 2.53 -6.14
C ARG A 30 -18.64 3.39 -6.72
N GLU A 31 -18.31 4.53 -6.10
CA GLU A 31 -17.37 5.46 -6.68
C GLU A 31 -15.91 4.98 -6.50
N PRO A 32 -15.15 4.88 -7.60
CA PRO A 32 -13.74 4.51 -7.52
C PRO A 32 -12.94 5.66 -6.91
N LEU A 33 -12.15 5.37 -5.87
CA LEU A 33 -11.17 6.32 -5.35
C LEU A 33 -9.89 6.27 -6.21
N GLN A 34 -9.35 5.06 -6.38
CA GLN A 34 -8.18 4.78 -7.22
C GLN A 34 -6.98 5.69 -6.91
N MET A 35 -6.64 5.79 -5.62
CA MET A 35 -5.55 6.63 -5.12
C MET A 35 -4.53 5.84 -4.31
N PHE A 36 -3.28 6.30 -4.34
CA PHE A 36 -2.34 6.03 -3.25
C PHE A 36 -2.65 7.00 -2.09
N THR A 37 -2.84 6.47 -0.89
CA THR A 37 -3.45 7.22 0.23
C THR A 37 -2.59 7.28 1.49
N ALA A 38 -1.66 6.35 1.65
CA ALA A 38 -0.71 6.35 2.76
C ALA A 38 0.60 5.70 2.35
N ILE A 39 1.67 6.09 3.03
CA ILE A 39 3.03 5.60 2.81
C ILE A 39 3.74 5.56 4.16
N GLY A 40 4.54 4.52 4.39
CA GLY A 40 5.25 4.37 5.64
C GLY A 40 6.36 3.34 5.59
N ARG A 41 7.16 3.34 6.65
CA ARG A 41 8.29 2.45 6.84
C ARG A 41 7.99 1.43 7.92
N ILE A 42 8.36 0.18 7.68
CA ILE A 42 8.26 -0.88 8.67
C ILE A 42 9.30 -0.62 9.76
N ILE A 43 8.83 -0.44 11.00
CA ILE A 43 9.69 -0.25 12.19
C ILE A 43 9.61 -1.42 13.17
N GLY A 44 8.52 -2.21 13.11
CA GLY A 44 8.32 -3.34 14.01
C GLY A 44 9.08 -4.60 13.56
N GLU A 45 9.86 -5.20 14.47
CA GLU A 45 10.51 -6.49 14.23
C GLU A 45 9.50 -7.65 14.22
N ASN A 46 8.48 -7.57 15.08
CA ASN A 46 7.53 -8.64 15.31
C ASN A 46 6.17 -8.35 14.67
N ILE A 47 5.52 -9.41 14.20
CA ILE A 47 4.11 -9.38 13.82
C ILE A 47 3.32 -9.84 15.04
N TYR A 48 2.28 -9.09 15.41
CA TYR A 48 1.43 -9.40 16.55
C TYR A 48 -0.04 -9.40 16.14
N GLN A 49 -0.87 -10.16 16.84
CA GLN A 49 -2.31 -10.10 16.67
C GLN A 49 -2.88 -9.00 17.55
N TYR A 50 -3.77 -8.18 17.00
CA TYR A 50 -4.46 -7.14 17.77
C TYR A 50 -5.98 -7.33 17.61
N PRO A 51 -6.74 -7.61 18.70
CA PRO A 51 -8.17 -7.84 18.62
C PRO A 51 -8.89 -6.59 18.10
N MET A 52 -9.61 -6.74 16.98
CA MET A 52 -10.55 -5.72 16.50
C MET A 52 -12.00 -6.07 16.86
N SER A 53 -12.31 -7.35 17.08
CA SER A 53 -13.56 -7.85 17.67
C SER A 53 -13.33 -9.24 18.28
N HIS A 54 -14.36 -9.84 18.88
CA HIS A 54 -14.28 -11.18 19.49
C HIS A 54 -13.81 -12.26 18.51
N ASP A 55 -14.20 -12.16 17.24
CA ASP A 55 -13.90 -13.15 16.19
C ASP A 55 -12.88 -12.64 15.14
N PHE A 56 -12.31 -11.46 15.34
CA PHE A 56 -11.37 -10.85 14.38
C PHE A 56 -10.08 -10.40 15.06
N LEU A 57 -9.05 -11.23 14.89
CA LEU A 57 -7.68 -11.05 15.38
C LEU A 57 -6.69 -10.86 14.21
N PRO A 58 -6.72 -9.71 13.52
CA PRO A 58 -5.81 -9.45 12.42
C PRO A 58 -4.37 -9.33 12.93
N PHE A 59 -3.46 -9.89 12.13
CA PHE A 59 -2.04 -9.64 12.28
C PHE A 59 -1.72 -8.17 11.94
N ARG A 60 -0.89 -7.55 12.76
CA ARG A 60 -0.40 -6.19 12.64
C ARG A 60 1.12 -6.18 12.74
N ARG A 61 1.69 -5.10 12.21
CA ARG A 61 3.10 -4.79 12.28
C ARG A 61 3.23 -3.28 12.44
N ASP A 62 4.23 -2.83 13.18
CA ASP A 62 4.40 -1.40 13.42
C ASP A 62 4.99 -0.72 12.18
N VAL A 63 4.32 0.37 11.80
CA VAL A 63 4.62 1.19 10.64
C VAL A 63 4.74 2.63 11.10
N GLU A 64 5.84 3.27 10.77
CA GLU A 64 5.97 4.72 10.86
C GLU A 64 5.42 5.34 9.57
N TYR A 65 4.27 6.00 9.67
CA TYR A 65 3.65 6.66 8.53
C TYR A 65 4.21 8.06 8.33
N LEU A 66 4.48 8.40 7.06
CA LEU A 66 4.90 9.74 6.69
C LEU A 66 3.69 10.60 6.34
N LYS A 67 3.82 11.92 6.56
CA LYS A 67 2.86 12.88 6.02
C LYS A 67 2.96 12.86 4.50
N CYS A 68 1.83 12.72 3.84
CA CYS A 68 1.74 12.62 2.39
C CYS A 68 0.45 13.25 1.86
N ARG A 69 0.43 13.56 0.57
CA ARG A 69 -0.76 13.94 -0.17
C ARG A 69 -1.28 12.73 -0.94
N PRO A 70 -2.58 12.36 -0.82
CA PRO A 70 -3.15 11.32 -1.66
C PRO A 70 -3.08 11.69 -3.15
N VAL A 71 -2.76 10.72 -4.01
CA VAL A 71 -2.61 10.94 -5.46
C VAL A 71 -3.36 9.87 -6.25
N HIS A 72 -4.07 10.29 -7.29
CA HIS A 72 -4.70 9.36 -8.23
C HIS A 72 -3.64 8.56 -8.99
N ILE A 73 -3.87 7.26 -9.14
CA ILE A 73 -2.96 6.39 -9.88
C ILE A 73 -2.86 6.75 -11.38
N HIS A 74 -3.89 7.37 -11.95
CA HIS A 74 -4.01 7.60 -13.40
C HIS A 74 -2.82 8.32 -14.03
N SER A 75 -2.21 9.30 -13.35
CA SER A 75 -1.03 10.01 -13.85
C SER A 75 0.26 9.18 -13.80
N LEU A 76 0.25 8.07 -13.06
CA LEU A 76 1.40 7.20 -12.83
C LEU A 76 1.34 5.91 -13.65
N ILE A 77 0.16 5.52 -14.17
CA ILE A 77 -0.07 4.23 -14.86
C ILE A 77 1.01 3.90 -15.91
N ALA A 78 1.37 4.87 -16.75
CA ALA A 78 2.32 4.66 -17.84
C ALA A 78 3.79 4.53 -17.37
N ASN A 79 4.10 4.88 -16.13
CA ASN A 79 5.46 4.96 -15.60
C ASN A 79 5.76 3.89 -14.53
N LEU A 80 4.75 3.14 -14.08
CA LEU A 80 4.92 2.10 -13.06
C LEU A 80 5.26 0.77 -13.71
N SER A 81 6.45 0.24 -13.45
CA SER A 81 6.98 -0.98 -14.09
C SER A 81 6.16 -2.24 -13.81
N PHE A 82 5.48 -2.29 -12.66
CA PHE A 82 4.57 -3.40 -12.33
C PHE A 82 3.25 -3.36 -13.14
N ILE A 83 2.96 -2.27 -13.85
CA ILE A 83 1.82 -2.15 -14.78
C ILE A 83 2.32 -2.45 -16.20
N ARG A 84 2.10 -3.70 -16.64
CA ARG A 84 2.55 -4.19 -17.96
C ARG A 84 1.55 -3.91 -19.08
N ASP A 85 0.30 -3.67 -18.73
CA ASP A 85 -0.81 -3.39 -19.65
C ASP A 85 -1.59 -2.22 -19.07
N THR A 86 -1.52 -1.08 -19.75
CA THR A 86 -2.17 0.17 -19.31
C THR A 86 -3.67 0.17 -19.56
N GLU A 87 -4.20 -0.65 -20.48
CA GLU A 87 -5.64 -0.86 -20.65
C GLU A 87 -6.21 -1.67 -19.49
N HIS A 88 -5.45 -2.64 -18.99
CA HIS A 88 -5.81 -3.52 -17.87
C HIS A 88 -5.03 -3.22 -16.58
N TRP A 89 -4.71 -1.94 -16.33
CA TRP A 89 -3.85 -1.49 -15.24
C TRP A 89 -4.30 -1.91 -13.83
N GLY A 90 -5.58 -2.23 -13.64
CA GLY A 90 -6.13 -2.70 -12.37
C GLY A 90 -5.76 -4.14 -12.02
N TYR A 91 -5.21 -4.92 -12.96
CA TYR A 91 -4.93 -6.35 -12.77
C TYR A 91 -3.94 -6.64 -11.62
N PRO A 92 -2.80 -5.95 -11.48
CA PRO A 92 -1.86 -6.17 -10.38
C PRO A 92 -2.52 -6.03 -8.99
N PHE A 93 -3.47 -5.11 -8.83
CA PHE A 93 -4.09 -4.79 -7.54
C PHE A 93 -5.08 -5.86 -7.04
N ARG A 94 -5.45 -6.84 -7.86
CA ARG A 94 -6.39 -7.91 -7.50
C ARG A 94 -5.82 -8.89 -6.47
N THR A 95 -4.49 -9.00 -6.38
CA THR A 95 -3.81 -9.92 -5.45
C THR A 95 -3.76 -9.40 -4.01
N GLY A 96 -4.06 -8.11 -3.81
CA GLY A 96 -4.04 -7.43 -2.51
C GLY A 96 -2.65 -7.00 -2.02
N HIS A 97 -1.58 -7.57 -2.58
CA HIS A 97 -0.20 -7.13 -2.35
C HIS A 97 0.65 -7.31 -3.61
N ILE A 98 1.45 -6.28 -3.89
CA ILE A 98 2.36 -6.21 -5.01
C ILE A 98 3.71 -5.79 -4.44
N GLU A 99 4.75 -6.53 -4.79
CA GLU A 99 6.13 -6.07 -4.60
C GLU A 99 6.48 -5.18 -5.80
N MET A 100 7.08 -4.02 -5.53
CA MET A 100 7.45 -3.05 -6.55
C MET A 100 8.94 -2.72 -6.43
N THR A 101 9.54 -2.25 -7.52
CA THR A 101 10.94 -1.83 -7.50
C THR A 101 11.11 -0.54 -6.70
N GLU A 102 12.36 -0.21 -6.38
CA GLU A 102 12.70 1.05 -5.73
C GLU A 102 12.29 2.26 -6.60
N GLU A 103 12.48 2.18 -7.92
CA GLU A 103 12.11 3.24 -8.85
C GLU A 103 10.60 3.52 -8.85
N ASP A 104 9.77 2.47 -8.88
CA ASP A 104 8.32 2.60 -8.79
C ASP A 104 7.90 3.21 -7.45
N PHE A 105 8.53 2.77 -6.35
CA PHE A 105 8.30 3.34 -5.03
C PHE A 105 8.64 4.83 -4.99
N LEU A 106 9.81 5.23 -5.50
CA LEU A 106 10.26 6.62 -5.53
C LEU A 106 9.35 7.49 -6.39
N LEU A 107 8.85 6.97 -7.53
CA LEU A 107 7.87 7.66 -8.37
C LEU A 107 6.57 7.95 -7.59
N ILE A 108 6.05 6.96 -6.87
CA ILE A 108 4.83 7.12 -6.06
C ILE A 108 5.09 8.09 -4.90
N ALA A 109 6.18 7.91 -4.15
CA ALA A 109 6.54 8.76 -3.01
C ALA A 109 6.68 10.23 -3.43
N LYS A 110 7.33 10.48 -4.58
CA LYS A 110 7.44 11.83 -5.16
C LYS A 110 6.08 12.41 -5.51
N ALA A 111 5.21 11.63 -6.16
CA ALA A 111 3.86 12.06 -6.51
C ALA A 111 2.97 12.33 -5.28
N MET A 112 3.24 11.64 -4.19
CA MET A 112 2.60 11.83 -2.88
C MET A 112 3.22 12.98 -2.06
N GLU A 113 4.17 13.74 -2.62
CA GLU A 113 4.86 14.87 -1.96
C GLU A 113 5.58 14.48 -0.66
N VAL A 114 6.09 13.25 -0.59
CA VAL A 114 6.77 12.69 0.59
C VAL A 114 8.23 13.11 0.59
N LYS A 115 8.71 13.57 1.75
CA LYS A 115 10.14 13.71 2.01
C LYS A 115 10.66 12.40 2.57
N LEU A 116 11.46 11.69 1.79
CA LEU A 116 12.19 10.52 2.27
C LEU A 116 13.47 11.03 2.91
N ASP A 117 13.61 10.83 4.22
CA ASP A 117 14.88 11.11 4.90
C ASP A 117 15.90 10.07 4.44
N GLY A 118 17.04 10.55 3.92
CA GLY A 118 18.15 9.73 3.41
C GLY A 118 19.01 9.13 4.50
#